data_AF-A0A497C0L2-F1
#
_entry.id   AF-A0A497C0L2-F1
#
_cell.length_a   1.000
_cell.length_b   1.000
_cell.length_c   1.000
_cell.angle_alpha   90.00
_cell.angle_beta   90.00
_cell.angle_gamma   90.00
#
_symmetry.space_group_name_H-M   'P 1'
#
loop_
_entity.id
_entity.type
_entity.pdbx_description
1 polymer ?
#
loop_
_entity_poly.entity_id
_entity_poly.type
_entity_poly.pdbx_seq_one_letter_code
_entity_poly.pdbx_strand_id
1 'polypeptide(L)'
;MKKTPWILALVCALVLSGLALGLIPGAPAQAAPNPQLTNFPTPTPGSDGRIIYIVQPGDTLWRIAAVAGISVADLRDLNFLDPDDVVQPGQQLVLGLGGPAGGEATQAPVATQEPLEPTLTPIPGNGTLCVLLFEDINGDSMRQEEEISLAGGAINISNREATVSITVDTPAHDPNSETADYYCEEGLQEGDYNVSVAIPEGYNPTTALNSPVELLAGDITYLTFGAQAGSAVIEETAPAPESIGNTPLLGIVGLVLLLGGIGLGVYSVWFRK
;
A
#
# COMPACT_ATOMS: atom_id res chain seq x y z
N MET A 1 -58.70 -48.74 71.01
CA MET A 1 -58.21 -48.82 69.62
C MET A 1 -58.68 -47.58 68.87
N LYS A 2 -57.88 -46.50 68.87
CA LYS A 2 -58.21 -45.24 68.19
C LYS A 2 -57.19 -45.04 67.08
N LYS A 3 -57.62 -45.20 65.82
CA LYS A 3 -56.78 -44.93 64.64
C LYS A 3 -56.73 -43.41 64.47
N THR A 4 -55.56 -42.82 64.71
CA THR A 4 -55.34 -41.37 64.64
C THR A 4 -55.25 -40.91 63.17
N PRO A 5 -56.00 -39.86 62.79
CA PRO A 5 -56.19 -39.42 61.39
C PRO A 5 -55.04 -38.51 60.89
N TRP A 6 -53.86 -38.61 61.48
CA TRP A 6 -52.77 -37.64 61.23
C TRP A 6 -51.95 -37.96 59.98
N ILE A 7 -51.98 -39.22 59.54
CA ILE A 7 -51.20 -39.66 58.38
C ILE A 7 -51.77 -39.05 57.08
N LEU A 8 -53.08 -38.83 56.99
CA LEU A 8 -53.69 -38.16 55.82
C LEU A 8 -53.38 -36.66 55.77
N ALA A 9 -53.27 -35.99 56.93
CA ALA A 9 -52.95 -34.57 56.99
C ALA A 9 -51.48 -34.29 56.63
N LEU A 10 -50.56 -35.22 56.93
CA LEU A 10 -49.15 -35.11 56.56
C LEU A 10 -48.91 -35.29 55.05
N VAL A 11 -49.70 -36.14 54.39
CA VAL A 11 -49.59 -36.34 52.92
C VAL A 11 -50.15 -35.14 52.15
N CYS A 12 -51.23 -34.49 52.61
CA CYS A 12 -51.70 -33.24 51.99
C CYS A 12 -50.74 -32.06 52.20
N ALA A 13 -50.04 -31.98 53.33
CA ALA A 13 -49.05 -30.92 53.58
C ALA A 13 -47.79 -31.07 52.71
N LEU A 14 -47.39 -32.30 52.37
CA LEU A 14 -46.23 -32.58 51.52
C LEU A 14 -46.49 -32.41 50.02
N VAL A 15 -47.76 -32.52 49.58
CA VAL A 15 -48.14 -32.24 48.18
C VAL A 15 -48.33 -30.73 47.94
N LEU A 16 -48.66 -29.95 48.97
CA LEU A 16 -48.71 -28.48 48.92
C LEU A 16 -47.34 -27.80 49.08
N SER A 17 -46.31 -28.50 49.56
CA SER A 17 -44.95 -27.94 49.67
C SER A 17 -44.08 -28.15 48.41
N GLY A 18 -44.60 -28.85 47.39
CA GLY A 18 -43.89 -29.14 46.13
C GLY A 18 -44.02 -28.07 45.04
N LEU A 19 -44.70 -26.95 45.30
CA LEU A 19 -45.03 -25.93 44.30
C LEU A 19 -44.53 -24.52 44.69
N ALA A 20 -43.37 -24.43 45.35
CA ALA A 20 -42.79 -23.15 45.75
C ALA A 20 -41.26 -23.07 45.58
N LEU A 21 -40.64 -23.96 44.79
CA LEU A 21 -39.23 -23.84 44.36
C LEU A 21 -39.20 -23.63 42.84
N GLY A 22 -39.51 -22.42 42.37
CA GLY A 22 -39.49 -22.13 40.94
C GLY A 22 -39.44 -20.65 40.56
N LEU A 23 -39.26 -19.75 41.52
CA LEU A 23 -39.15 -18.31 41.30
C LEU A 23 -37.98 -17.78 42.13
N ILE A 24 -36.78 -18.29 41.85
CA ILE A 24 -35.59 -17.48 42.10
C ILE A 24 -35.60 -16.47 40.94
N PRO A 25 -35.83 -15.17 41.16
CA PRO A 25 -35.57 -14.20 40.11
C PRO A 25 -34.14 -14.43 39.67
N GLY A 26 -33.94 -14.83 38.41
CA GLY A 26 -32.62 -14.97 37.85
C GLY A 26 -31.86 -13.71 38.21
N ALA A 27 -30.77 -13.85 38.98
CA ALA A 27 -29.83 -12.76 39.12
C ALA A 27 -29.62 -12.22 37.71
N PRO A 28 -29.67 -10.89 37.49
CA PRO A 28 -29.39 -10.36 36.17
C PRO A 28 -28.11 -11.05 35.73
N ALA A 29 -28.15 -11.72 34.57
CA ALA A 29 -26.94 -12.20 33.95
C ALA A 29 -26.11 -10.94 33.76
N GLN A 30 -25.23 -10.67 34.71
CA GLN A 30 -24.34 -9.54 34.67
C GLN A 30 -23.48 -9.89 33.47
N ALA A 31 -23.82 -9.31 32.32
CA ALA A 31 -22.96 -9.38 31.15
C ALA A 31 -21.57 -9.03 31.69
N ALA A 32 -20.62 -9.95 31.51
CA ALA A 32 -19.24 -9.67 31.87
C ALA A 32 -18.95 -8.28 31.29
N PRO A 33 -18.41 -7.33 32.10
CA PRO A 33 -18.10 -6.01 31.61
C PRO A 33 -17.39 -6.18 30.27
N ASN A 34 -17.96 -5.62 29.21
CA ASN A 34 -17.34 -5.66 27.89
C ASN A 34 -15.89 -5.20 28.11
N PRO A 35 -14.86 -6.01 27.80
CA PRO A 35 -13.49 -5.72 28.21
C PRO A 35 -13.19 -4.31 27.75
N GLN A 36 -13.17 -3.39 28.71
CA GLN A 36 -12.99 -1.99 28.41
C GLN A 36 -11.58 -1.91 27.86
N LEU A 37 -11.47 -1.49 26.60
CA LEU A 37 -10.18 -1.18 25.99
C LEU A 37 -9.54 -0.14 26.89
N THR A 38 -8.62 -0.57 27.75
CA THR A 38 -7.77 0.32 28.52
C THR A 38 -7.03 1.18 27.51
N ASN A 39 -7.05 2.51 27.69
CA ASN A 39 -6.29 3.42 26.86
C ASN A 39 -4.86 2.90 26.76
N PHE A 40 -4.46 2.45 25.57
CA PHE A 40 -3.09 2.06 25.30
C PHE A 40 -2.34 3.36 25.00
N PRO A 41 -1.47 3.85 25.90
CA PRO A 41 -0.64 4.98 25.55
C PRO A 41 0.23 4.54 24.37
N THR A 42 0.13 5.24 23.24
CA THR A 42 1.08 5.05 22.13
C THR A 42 2.44 5.46 22.69
N PRO A 43 3.39 4.52 22.89
CA PRO A 43 4.66 4.89 23.46
C PRO A 43 5.45 5.64 22.39
N THR A 44 5.75 6.89 22.66
CA THR A 44 6.72 7.63 21.85
C THR A 44 8.10 7.00 22.08
N PRO A 45 8.90 6.83 21.02
CA PRO A 45 10.32 6.51 21.15
C PRO A 45 11.03 7.27 22.28
N GLY A 46 11.80 6.54 23.10
CA GLY A 46 12.79 7.12 23.99
C GLY A 46 13.93 7.78 23.21
N SER A 47 14.79 8.52 23.92
CA SER A 47 15.99 9.15 23.34
C SER A 47 16.99 8.15 22.73
N ASP A 48 16.86 6.88 23.09
CA ASP A 48 17.63 5.74 22.59
C ASP A 48 16.92 5.03 21.42
N GLY A 49 15.82 5.60 20.90
CA GLY A 49 15.02 5.03 19.82
C GLY A 49 14.20 3.80 20.25
N ARG A 50 14.17 3.43 21.54
CA ARG A 50 13.36 2.29 22.00
C ARG A 50 11.93 2.74 22.28
N ILE A 51 10.98 2.04 21.71
CA ILE A 51 9.56 2.17 22.04
C ILE A 51 9.27 1.24 23.21
N ILE A 52 9.08 1.80 24.40
CA ILE A 52 8.89 1.03 25.64
C ILE A 52 7.44 1.13 26.10
N TYR A 53 6.82 -0.02 26.36
CA TYR A 53 5.50 -0.14 26.94
C TYR A 53 5.56 -0.64 28.38
N ILE A 54 4.83 0.02 29.28
CA ILE A 54 4.69 -0.42 30.68
C ILE A 54 3.38 -1.21 30.79
N VAL A 55 3.50 -2.50 31.06
CA VAL A 55 2.39 -3.45 31.19
C VAL A 55 1.39 -2.97 32.25
N GLN A 56 0.12 -2.89 31.89
CA GLN A 56 -0.97 -2.49 32.77
C GLN A 56 -1.69 -3.70 33.37
N PRO A 57 -2.41 -3.54 34.50
CA PRO A 57 -3.23 -4.60 35.06
C PRO A 57 -4.20 -5.20 34.03
N GLY A 58 -4.11 -6.52 33.81
CA GLY A 58 -4.96 -7.26 32.88
C GLY A 58 -4.45 -7.32 31.43
N ASP A 59 -3.23 -6.83 31.16
CA ASP A 59 -2.57 -7.04 29.88
C ASP A 59 -2.13 -8.49 29.66
N THR A 60 -2.02 -8.84 28.38
CA THR A 60 -1.41 -10.10 27.92
C THR A 60 -0.46 -9.78 26.78
N LEU A 61 0.59 -10.60 26.58
CA LEU A 61 1.51 -10.46 25.44
C LEU A 61 0.75 -10.40 24.11
N TRP A 62 -0.28 -11.23 23.96
CA TRP A 62 -1.13 -11.26 22.77
C TRP A 62 -1.82 -9.92 22.52
N ARG A 63 -2.44 -9.32 23.55
CA ARG A 63 -3.10 -8.02 23.44
C ARG A 63 -2.10 -6.90 23.12
N ILE A 64 -0.96 -6.89 23.80
CA ILE A 64 0.07 -5.86 23.62
C ILE A 64 0.63 -5.93 22.20
N ALA A 65 0.99 -7.12 21.72
CA ALA A 65 1.51 -7.33 20.36
C ALA A 65 0.51 -6.90 19.28
N ALA A 66 -0.77 -7.27 19.45
CA ALA A 66 -1.84 -6.89 18.52
C ALA A 66 -2.03 -5.37 18.42
N VAL A 67 -1.93 -4.65 19.54
CA VAL A 67 -2.04 -3.18 19.55
C VAL A 67 -0.78 -2.51 18.99
N ALA A 68 0.39 -3.08 19.25
CA ALA A 68 1.66 -2.61 18.75
C ALA A 68 1.90 -2.91 17.26
N GLY A 69 1.09 -3.80 16.65
CA GLY A 69 1.24 -4.19 15.25
C GLY A 69 2.41 -5.15 14.99
N ILE A 70 2.90 -5.85 16.01
CA ILE A 70 4.01 -6.83 15.92
C ILE A 70 3.52 -8.23 16.29
N SER A 71 4.28 -9.28 15.92
CA SER A 71 3.93 -10.63 16.34
C SER A 71 4.29 -10.88 17.81
N VAL A 72 3.62 -11.83 18.46
CA VAL A 72 3.97 -12.24 19.83
C VAL A 72 5.37 -12.87 19.90
N ALA A 73 5.83 -13.49 18.81
CA ALA A 73 7.18 -14.04 18.72
C ALA A 73 8.21 -12.90 18.71
N ASP A 74 8.04 -11.90 17.84
CA ASP A 74 8.94 -10.75 17.78
C ASP A 74 8.95 -9.97 19.11
N LEU A 75 7.79 -9.81 19.75
CA LEU A 75 7.71 -9.17 21.07
C LEU A 75 8.51 -9.94 22.14
N ARG A 76 8.49 -11.28 22.10
CA ARG A 76 9.29 -12.11 23.01
C ARG A 76 10.77 -12.00 22.70
N ASP A 77 11.14 -12.08 21.43
CA ASP A 77 12.53 -12.00 20.97
C ASP A 77 13.16 -10.66 21.34
N LEU A 78 12.43 -9.55 21.19
CA LEU A 78 12.85 -8.21 21.59
C LEU A 78 13.11 -8.07 23.10
N ASN A 79 12.46 -8.90 23.92
CA ASN A 79 12.48 -8.79 25.37
C ASN A 79 13.13 -9.99 26.06
N PHE A 80 13.72 -10.91 25.30
CA PHE A 80 14.33 -12.15 25.80
C PHE A 80 13.39 -12.96 26.71
N LEU A 81 12.11 -13.07 26.32
CA LEU A 81 11.08 -13.80 27.08
C LEU A 81 10.93 -15.23 26.57
N ASP A 82 10.84 -16.17 27.50
CA ASP A 82 10.57 -17.58 27.18
C ASP A 82 9.09 -17.79 26.78
N PRO A 83 8.77 -18.90 26.09
CA PRO A 83 7.39 -19.19 25.67
C PRO A 83 6.37 -19.27 26.83
N ASP A 84 6.83 -19.68 28.01
CA ASP A 84 6.01 -19.85 29.21
C ASP A 84 5.95 -18.59 30.09
N ASP A 85 6.66 -17.51 29.72
CA ASP A 85 6.70 -16.29 30.50
C ASP A 85 5.38 -15.52 30.44
N VAL A 86 4.92 -15.09 31.61
CA VAL A 86 3.71 -14.28 31.79
C VAL A 86 4.11 -12.88 32.21
N VAL A 87 3.71 -11.90 31.40
CA VAL A 87 3.95 -10.48 31.69
C VAL A 87 3.21 -10.02 32.94
N GLN A 88 3.90 -9.23 33.76
CA GLN A 88 3.36 -8.71 35.02
C GLN A 88 3.07 -7.21 34.92
N PRO A 89 2.03 -6.69 35.59
CA PRO A 89 1.78 -5.25 35.65
C PRO A 89 3.01 -4.49 36.19
N GLY A 90 3.40 -3.42 35.51
CA GLY A 90 4.60 -2.63 35.78
C GLY A 90 5.86 -3.08 35.04
N GLN A 91 5.83 -4.23 34.36
CA GLN A 91 6.94 -4.69 33.52
C GLN A 91 7.12 -3.76 32.31
N GLN A 92 8.37 -3.46 31.97
CA GLN A 92 8.71 -2.73 30.76
C GLN A 92 8.98 -3.71 29.62
N LEU A 93 8.33 -3.48 28.48
CA LEU A 93 8.51 -4.24 27.26
C LEU A 93 8.97 -3.32 26.13
N VAL A 94 10.04 -3.68 25.45
CA VAL A 94 10.47 -3.07 24.20
C VAL A 94 9.56 -3.58 23.08
N LEU A 95 8.78 -2.68 22.49
CA LEU A 95 7.89 -2.99 21.37
C LEU A 95 8.57 -2.80 20.00
N GLY A 96 9.71 -2.11 19.96
CA GLY A 96 10.45 -1.90 18.73
C GLY A 96 11.50 -0.80 18.87
N LEU A 97 12.25 -0.64 17.80
CA LEU A 97 13.16 0.49 17.60
C LEU A 97 12.49 1.42 16.59
N GLY A 98 12.08 2.60 17.03
CA GLY A 98 11.52 3.62 16.17
C GLY A 98 11.95 4.97 16.71
N GLY A 99 12.18 5.94 15.85
CA GLY A 99 12.50 7.30 16.23
C GLY A 99 12.92 8.08 14.98
N PRO A 100 12.50 9.34 14.81
CA PRO A 100 13.23 10.22 13.92
C PRO A 100 14.65 10.41 14.49
N ALA A 101 15.66 10.31 13.62
CA ALA A 101 16.91 10.99 13.89
C ALA A 101 16.59 12.48 14.05
N GLY A 102 16.91 13.07 15.20
CA GLY A 102 16.75 14.50 15.44
C GLY A 102 15.40 14.91 16.04
N GLY A 103 15.25 14.71 17.35
CA GLY A 103 14.20 15.32 18.15
C GLY A 103 14.82 16.20 19.23
N GLU A 104 14.88 17.49 18.94
CA GLU A 104 15.39 18.58 19.77
C GLU A 104 14.83 18.54 21.20
N ALA A 105 15.73 18.37 22.19
CA ALA A 105 15.36 18.43 23.60
C ALA A 105 14.98 19.88 23.97
N THR A 106 13.74 20.08 24.41
CA THR A 106 13.31 21.33 25.06
C THR A 106 14.13 21.53 26.34
N GLN A 107 14.96 22.59 26.36
CA GLN A 107 15.85 22.89 27.48
C GLN A 107 15.07 23.39 28.71
N ALA A 108 15.42 22.83 29.88
CA ALA A 108 15.09 23.36 31.20
C ALA A 108 15.78 24.74 31.43
N PRO A 109 15.41 25.54 32.45
CA PRO A 109 15.72 26.97 32.50
C PRO A 109 17.23 27.24 32.48
N VAL A 110 17.61 28.13 31.56
CA VAL A 110 18.96 28.56 31.22
C VAL A 110 19.69 29.08 32.45
N ALA A 111 20.72 28.36 32.89
CA ALA A 111 21.83 28.99 33.60
C ALA A 111 22.58 29.86 32.60
N THR A 112 22.80 31.14 32.93
CA THR A 112 23.52 32.13 32.12
C THR A 112 24.78 31.53 31.52
N GLN A 113 24.75 31.27 30.21
CA GLN A 113 25.88 30.74 29.46
C GLN A 113 26.86 31.88 29.17
N GLU A 114 28.14 31.56 29.34
CA GLU A 114 29.30 32.27 28.77
C GLU A 114 29.12 32.40 27.24
N PRO A 115 29.67 33.44 26.57
CA PRO A 115 29.41 33.67 25.15
C PRO A 115 29.72 32.44 24.29
N LEU A 116 28.70 31.90 23.62
CA LEU A 116 28.86 30.80 22.67
C LEU A 116 29.84 31.21 21.57
N GLU A 117 30.89 30.42 21.39
CA GLU A 117 31.67 30.45 20.16
C GLU A 117 30.71 30.27 18.96
N PRO A 118 30.95 30.96 17.82
CA PRO A 118 30.07 30.84 16.67
C PRO A 118 29.96 29.38 16.26
N THR A 119 28.77 28.80 16.41
CA THR A 119 28.44 27.51 15.81
C THR A 119 28.59 27.70 14.30
N LEU A 120 29.48 26.92 13.69
CA LEU A 120 29.66 26.92 12.25
C LEU A 120 28.31 26.66 11.60
N THR A 121 27.83 27.57 10.75
CA THR A 121 26.72 27.28 9.84
C THR A 121 27.09 26.02 9.07
N PRO A 122 26.23 24.98 9.00
CA PRO A 122 26.50 23.83 8.14
C PRO A 122 26.82 24.33 6.73
N ILE A 123 27.96 23.89 6.21
CA ILE A 123 28.38 24.25 4.86
C ILE A 123 27.38 23.55 3.94
N PRO A 124 26.65 24.29 3.05
CA PRO A 124 25.77 23.65 2.08
C PRO A 124 26.61 22.67 1.27
N GLY A 125 26.23 21.40 1.32
CA GLY A 125 26.90 20.34 0.57
C GLY A 125 26.08 19.89 -0.62
N ASN A 126 26.73 19.10 -1.46
CA ASN A 126 26.11 18.53 -2.65
C ASN A 126 25.96 17.01 -2.46
N GLY A 127 24.89 16.44 -3.03
CA GLY A 127 24.68 15.00 -3.14
C GLY A 127 24.63 14.54 -4.61
N THR A 128 24.36 13.26 -4.78
CA THR A 128 24.25 12.58 -6.08
C THR A 128 22.93 11.82 -6.16
N LEU A 129 22.21 11.96 -7.27
CA LEU A 129 21.00 11.19 -7.58
C LEU A 129 21.27 10.23 -8.74
N CYS A 130 21.11 8.93 -8.50
CA CYS A 130 21.23 7.89 -9.51
C CYS A 130 19.85 7.29 -9.81
N VAL A 131 19.46 7.31 -11.09
CA VAL A 131 18.14 6.87 -11.56
C VAL A 131 18.31 5.74 -12.57
N LEU A 132 17.51 4.69 -12.40
CA LEU A 132 17.46 3.54 -13.30
C LEU A 132 16.01 3.25 -13.71
N LEU A 133 15.79 3.07 -15.01
CA LEU A 133 14.59 2.44 -15.54
C LEU A 133 14.96 1.01 -15.94
N PHE A 134 14.26 0.01 -15.41
CA PHE A 134 14.53 -1.41 -15.68
C PHE A 134 13.30 -2.11 -16.28
N GLU A 135 13.57 -3.18 -17.01
CA GLU A 135 12.53 -4.08 -17.52
C GLU A 135 12.09 -5.04 -16.42
N ASP A 136 10.88 -4.81 -15.91
CA ASP A 136 10.25 -5.63 -14.86
C ASP A 136 9.60 -6.86 -15.50
N ILE A 137 10.40 -7.91 -15.67
CA ILE A 137 10.02 -9.11 -16.42
C ILE A 137 8.93 -9.87 -15.67
N ASN A 138 9.05 -9.92 -14.34
CA ASN A 138 8.18 -10.71 -13.48
C ASN A 138 6.93 -9.93 -12.99
N GLY A 139 6.93 -8.60 -13.14
CA GLY A 139 5.83 -7.70 -12.79
C GLY A 139 5.70 -7.44 -11.28
N ASP A 140 6.75 -7.62 -10.49
CA ASP A 140 6.72 -7.48 -9.02
C ASP A 140 7.11 -6.09 -8.51
N SER A 141 7.35 -5.15 -9.43
CA SER A 141 7.69 -3.75 -9.15
C SER A 141 9.00 -3.57 -8.39
N MET A 142 9.86 -4.58 -8.30
CA MET A 142 11.17 -4.53 -7.67
C MET A 142 12.25 -4.86 -8.70
N ARG A 143 13.44 -4.28 -8.57
CA ARG A 143 14.57 -4.62 -9.44
C ARG A 143 15.20 -5.92 -8.98
N GLN A 144 15.45 -6.86 -9.90
CA GLN A 144 16.32 -8.03 -9.68
C GLN A 144 17.63 -7.95 -10.48
N GLU A 145 18.57 -8.85 -10.16
CA GLU A 145 19.88 -8.90 -10.84
C GLU A 145 19.77 -9.36 -12.28
N GLU A 146 18.79 -10.20 -12.60
CA GLU A 146 18.53 -10.71 -13.95
C GLU A 146 17.78 -9.70 -14.85
N GLU A 147 17.32 -8.58 -14.30
CA GLU A 147 16.55 -7.57 -15.00
C GLU A 147 17.46 -6.48 -15.57
N ILE A 148 17.26 -6.18 -16.85
CA ILE A 148 18.10 -5.25 -17.61
C ILE A 148 17.57 -3.82 -17.54
N SER A 149 18.46 -2.84 -17.75
CA SER A 149 18.04 -1.46 -17.94
C SER A 149 17.32 -1.25 -19.26
N LEU A 150 16.36 -0.33 -19.25
CA LEU A 150 15.47 -0.06 -20.36
C LEU A 150 15.75 1.33 -20.95
N ALA A 151 16.26 1.34 -22.18
CA ALA A 151 16.54 2.57 -22.93
C ALA A 151 15.31 3.19 -23.59
N GLY A 152 15.43 4.46 -23.99
CA GLY A 152 14.42 5.16 -24.78
C GLY A 152 13.27 5.75 -23.96
N GLY A 153 13.31 5.60 -22.63
CA GLY A 153 12.55 6.43 -21.71
C GLY A 153 13.25 7.77 -21.48
N ALA A 154 12.66 8.62 -20.63
CA ALA A 154 13.27 9.89 -20.25
C ALA A 154 13.20 10.10 -18.74
N ILE A 155 14.26 10.61 -18.14
CA ILE A 155 14.36 10.96 -16.72
C ILE A 155 14.24 12.48 -16.62
N ASN A 156 13.44 12.95 -15.67
CA ASN A 156 13.37 14.35 -15.29
C ASN A 156 13.63 14.52 -13.79
N ILE A 157 14.64 15.31 -13.45
CA ILE A 157 15.01 15.67 -12.06
C ILE A 157 14.75 17.16 -11.90
N SER A 158 13.88 17.51 -10.95
CA SER A 158 13.51 18.91 -10.68
C SER A 158 13.44 19.19 -9.20
N ASN A 159 13.76 20.41 -8.78
CA ASN A 159 13.57 20.82 -7.38
C ASN A 159 12.32 21.69 -7.21
N ARG A 160 11.88 21.87 -5.98
CA ARG A 160 10.68 22.68 -5.67
C ARG A 160 10.84 24.14 -6.08
N GLU A 161 12.06 24.67 -6.05
CA GLU A 161 12.37 26.05 -6.42
C GLU A 161 12.41 26.27 -7.94
N ALA A 162 12.29 25.20 -8.73
CA ALA A 162 12.40 25.17 -10.18
C ALA A 162 13.73 25.76 -10.71
N THR A 163 14.77 25.79 -9.88
CA THR A 163 16.13 26.19 -10.26
C THR A 163 16.91 25.05 -10.91
N VAL A 164 16.53 23.80 -10.61
CA VAL A 164 17.03 22.60 -11.27
C VAL A 164 15.89 21.95 -12.06
N SER A 165 16.14 21.65 -13.33
CA SER A 165 15.25 20.92 -14.23
C SER A 165 16.08 20.22 -15.30
N ILE A 166 16.53 19.00 -15.01
CA ILE A 166 17.40 18.21 -15.87
C ILE A 166 16.55 17.16 -16.56
N THR A 167 16.70 17.03 -17.88
CA THR A 167 16.02 16.00 -18.67
C THR A 167 17.03 15.25 -19.51
N VAL A 168 17.00 13.92 -19.42
CA VAL A 168 17.94 13.02 -20.13
C VAL A 168 17.24 11.73 -20.51
N ASP A 169 17.72 11.07 -21.56
CA ASP A 169 17.20 9.76 -21.95
C ASP A 169 17.74 8.65 -21.03
N THR A 170 16.97 7.58 -20.84
CA THR A 170 17.41 6.44 -20.03
C THR A 170 18.56 5.70 -20.71
N PRO A 171 19.67 5.38 -19.99
CA PRO A 171 20.78 4.61 -20.55
C PRO A 171 20.35 3.22 -21.03
N ALA A 172 21.07 2.70 -22.02
CA ALA A 172 20.93 1.31 -22.45
C ALA A 172 21.82 0.39 -21.62
N HIS A 173 21.41 -0.87 -21.48
CA HIS A 173 22.18 -1.86 -20.75
C HIS A 173 23.57 -2.06 -21.36
N ASP A 174 24.62 -1.89 -20.55
CA ASP A 174 26.00 -2.24 -20.95
C ASP A 174 26.41 -3.55 -20.29
N PRO A 175 26.58 -4.65 -21.05
CA PRO A 175 26.96 -5.94 -20.51
C PRO A 175 28.39 -5.95 -19.90
N ASN A 176 29.17 -4.89 -20.10
CA ASN A 176 30.52 -4.76 -19.54
C ASN A 176 30.57 -3.88 -18.28
N SER A 177 29.44 -3.31 -17.84
CA SER A 177 29.40 -2.35 -16.73
C SER A 177 28.03 -2.32 -16.04
N GLU A 178 27.94 -2.93 -14.87
CA GLU A 178 26.71 -2.93 -14.05
C GLU A 178 26.28 -1.53 -13.56
N THR A 179 27.23 -0.58 -13.48
CA THR A 179 26.97 0.80 -13.06
C THR A 179 26.61 1.73 -14.24
N ALA A 180 26.83 1.32 -15.49
CA ALA A 180 26.49 2.13 -16.66
C ALA A 180 24.98 2.19 -16.92
N ASP A 181 24.22 1.32 -16.26
CA ASP A 181 22.78 1.23 -16.36
C ASP A 181 22.05 2.39 -15.65
N TYR A 182 22.72 3.04 -14.68
CA TYR A 182 22.19 4.19 -13.96
C TYR A 182 22.61 5.50 -14.63
N TYR A 183 21.66 6.45 -14.71
CA TYR A 183 22.00 7.85 -14.91
C TYR A 183 22.24 8.51 -13.55
N CYS A 184 23.46 8.97 -13.29
CA CYS A 184 23.80 9.67 -12.04
C CYS A 184 24.07 11.16 -12.28
N GLU A 185 23.30 12.01 -11.62
CA GLU A 185 23.54 13.45 -11.54
C GLU A 185 24.29 13.76 -10.24
N GLU A 186 25.51 14.25 -10.37
CA GLU A 186 26.37 14.65 -9.25
C GLU A 186 26.30 16.16 -9.00
N GLY A 187 26.63 16.59 -7.78
CA GLY A 187 26.77 18.03 -7.51
C GLY A 187 25.44 18.75 -7.30
N LEU A 188 24.35 18.01 -7.08
CA LEU A 188 23.05 18.57 -6.73
C LEU A 188 23.09 19.12 -5.30
N GLN A 189 22.66 20.37 -5.11
CA GLN A 189 22.59 20.96 -3.78
C GLN A 189 21.61 20.18 -2.89
N GLU A 190 21.90 20.03 -1.60
CA GLU A 190 20.97 19.43 -0.65
C GLU A 190 19.57 20.09 -0.69
N GLY A 191 18.52 19.31 -0.55
CA GLY A 191 17.13 19.78 -0.56
C GLY A 191 16.13 18.81 -1.18
N ASP A 192 14.91 19.30 -1.39
CA ASP A 192 13.80 18.50 -1.94
C ASP A 192 13.81 18.47 -3.47
N TYR A 193 13.89 17.25 -4.02
CA TYR A 193 13.76 16.98 -5.44
C TYR A 193 12.54 16.11 -5.73
N ASN A 194 12.05 16.24 -6.95
CA ASN A 194 11.07 15.35 -7.54
C ASN A 194 11.68 14.73 -8.79
N VAL A 195 11.80 13.41 -8.77
CA VAL A 195 12.36 12.60 -9.85
C VAL A 195 11.22 11.89 -10.54
N SER A 196 11.16 12.02 -11.87
CA SER A 196 10.12 11.41 -12.68
C SER A 196 10.71 10.70 -13.88
N VAL A 197 10.06 9.63 -14.33
CA VAL A 197 10.49 8.85 -15.49
C VAL A 197 9.34 8.67 -16.47
N ALA A 198 9.61 8.90 -17.75
CA ALA A 198 8.72 8.57 -18.85
C ALA A 198 9.09 7.19 -19.41
N ILE A 199 8.07 6.35 -19.61
CA ILE A 199 8.22 5.00 -20.13
C ILE A 199 8.34 5.04 -21.67
N PRO A 200 9.24 4.24 -22.28
CA PRO A 200 9.36 4.13 -23.73
C PRO A 200 8.10 3.54 -24.38
N GLU A 201 7.96 3.75 -25.69
CA GLU A 201 6.85 3.17 -26.45
C GLU A 201 6.82 1.63 -26.35
N GLY A 202 5.62 1.07 -26.26
CA GLY A 202 5.43 -0.38 -26.19
C GLY A 202 5.68 -0.98 -24.80
N TYR A 203 5.91 -0.17 -23.76
CA TYR A 203 6.01 -0.61 -22.37
C TYR A 203 4.91 0.01 -21.50
N ASN A 204 4.54 -0.69 -20.43
CA ASN A 204 3.63 -0.22 -19.41
C ASN A 204 4.38 -0.08 -18.07
N PRO A 205 4.16 1.00 -17.31
CA PRO A 205 4.80 1.17 -16.00
C PRO A 205 4.31 0.10 -15.01
N THR A 206 5.24 -0.47 -14.24
CA THR A 206 4.94 -1.35 -13.11
C THR A 206 5.20 -0.67 -11.76
N THR A 207 5.93 0.44 -11.74
CA THR A 207 6.16 1.28 -10.56
C THR A 207 5.52 2.66 -10.69
N ALA A 208 5.50 3.42 -9.59
CA ALA A 208 5.18 4.85 -9.65
C ALA A 208 6.26 5.59 -10.44
N LEU A 209 5.85 6.41 -11.41
CA LEU A 209 6.74 7.16 -12.30
C LEU A 209 7.21 8.50 -11.74
N ASN A 210 6.86 8.81 -10.49
CA ASN A 210 7.23 10.04 -9.83
C ASN A 210 7.57 9.75 -8.37
N SER A 211 8.76 10.14 -7.94
CA SER A 211 9.29 9.90 -6.60
C SER A 211 9.87 11.20 -6.01
N PRO A 212 9.28 11.73 -4.92
CA PRO A 212 9.93 12.79 -4.16
C PRO A 212 11.13 12.21 -3.41
N VAL A 213 12.20 12.99 -3.30
CA VAL A 213 13.43 12.60 -2.60
C VAL A 213 14.00 13.82 -1.88
N GLU A 214 14.34 13.64 -0.60
CA GLU A 214 15.12 14.60 0.17
C GLU A 214 16.60 14.22 0.00
N LEU A 215 17.39 15.08 -0.63
CA LEU A 215 18.80 14.85 -0.88
C LEU A 215 19.62 15.57 0.20
N LEU A 216 20.45 14.84 0.93
CA LEU A 216 21.37 15.41 1.92
C LEU A 216 22.76 15.61 1.32
N ALA A 217 23.54 16.51 1.92
CA ALA A 217 24.94 16.72 1.56
C ALA A 217 25.78 15.43 1.68
N GLY A 218 26.43 15.03 0.59
CA GLY A 218 27.29 13.85 0.52
C GLY A 218 26.56 12.53 0.26
N ASP A 219 25.23 12.53 0.24
CA ASP A 219 24.45 11.31 -0.02
C ASP A 219 24.46 10.94 -1.50
N ILE A 220 24.46 9.62 -1.75
CA ILE A 220 24.19 9.03 -3.07
C ILE A 220 22.87 8.29 -2.93
N THR A 221 21.83 8.79 -3.60
CA THR A 221 20.50 8.17 -3.55
C THR A 221 20.19 7.47 -4.87
N TYR A 222 19.77 6.20 -4.77
CA TYR A 222 19.40 5.36 -5.90
C TYR A 222 17.88 5.24 -6.00
N LEU A 223 17.34 5.54 -7.17
CA LEU A 223 15.92 5.42 -7.49
C LEU A 223 15.74 4.47 -8.68
N THR A 224 14.84 3.52 -8.54
CA THR A 224 14.54 2.53 -9.58
C THR A 224 13.09 2.65 -10.01
N PHE A 225 12.86 2.51 -11.31
CA PHE A 225 11.56 2.58 -11.94
C PHE A 225 11.41 1.34 -12.83
N GLY A 226 10.28 0.64 -12.73
CA GLY A 226 10.01 -0.59 -13.46
C GLY A 226 8.99 -0.38 -14.55
N ALA A 227 9.21 -1.04 -15.69
CA ALA A 227 8.25 -1.13 -16.77
C ALA A 227 8.29 -2.51 -17.42
N GLN A 228 7.14 -3.01 -17.83
CA GLN A 228 7.01 -4.30 -18.50
C GLN A 228 6.59 -4.09 -19.95
N ALA A 229 7.09 -4.92 -20.87
CA ALA A 229 6.65 -4.90 -22.26
C ALA A 229 5.12 -4.99 -22.31
N GLY A 230 4.50 -3.99 -22.93
CA GLY A 230 3.07 -3.97 -23.16
C GLY A 230 2.70 -5.18 -24.00
N SER A 231 1.68 -5.91 -23.58
CA SER A 231 1.02 -6.83 -24.50
C SER A 231 0.54 -5.99 -25.66
N ALA A 232 1.19 -6.11 -26.82
CA ALA A 232 0.69 -5.51 -28.04
C ALA A 232 -0.77 -5.94 -28.15
N VAL A 233 -1.71 -5.00 -27.99
CA VAL A 233 -2.89 -5.08 -28.81
C VAL A 233 -2.29 -5.00 -30.20
N ILE A 234 -2.19 -6.16 -30.85
CA ILE A 234 -2.09 -6.19 -32.28
C ILE A 234 -3.39 -5.49 -32.68
N GLU A 235 -3.33 -4.16 -32.84
CA GLU A 235 -4.14 -3.52 -33.84
C GLU A 235 -3.73 -4.28 -35.09
N GLU A 236 -4.55 -5.27 -35.42
CA GLU A 236 -4.55 -5.94 -36.69
C GLU A 236 -4.92 -4.85 -37.69
N THR A 237 -3.97 -3.96 -37.96
CA THR A 237 -3.80 -3.33 -39.26
C THR A 237 -3.25 -4.42 -40.17
N ALA A 238 -3.94 -5.56 -40.24
CA ALA A 238 -3.95 -6.29 -41.48
C ALA A 238 -4.61 -5.31 -42.46
N PRO A 239 -3.98 -4.97 -43.59
CA PRO A 239 -4.80 -4.61 -44.73
C PRO A 239 -5.73 -5.81 -44.92
N ALA A 240 -7.03 -5.61 -44.67
CA ALA A 240 -8.04 -6.60 -45.01
C ALA A 240 -7.68 -7.13 -46.39
N PRO A 241 -7.59 -8.46 -46.61
CA PRO A 241 -7.42 -8.94 -47.97
C PRO A 241 -8.60 -8.36 -48.74
N GLU A 242 -8.31 -7.55 -49.76
CA GLU A 242 -9.30 -7.17 -50.75
C GLU A 242 -9.77 -8.45 -51.45
N SER A 243 -10.67 -9.18 -50.79
CA SER A 243 -11.58 -10.10 -51.43
C SER A 243 -12.58 -9.22 -52.17
N ILE A 244 -12.16 -8.73 -53.34
CA ILE A 244 -13.08 -8.40 -54.43
C ILE A 244 -13.67 -9.73 -54.92
N GLY A 245 -14.52 -10.31 -54.09
CA GLY A 245 -15.52 -11.30 -54.45
C GLY A 245 -16.80 -10.58 -54.80
N ASN A 246 -16.74 -9.63 -55.75
CA ASN A 246 -17.94 -9.03 -56.30
C ASN A 246 -18.66 -10.10 -57.12
N THR A 247 -19.56 -10.87 -56.50
CA THR A 247 -20.57 -11.61 -57.27
C THR A 247 -21.36 -10.59 -58.08
N PRO A 248 -21.27 -10.57 -59.44
CA PRO A 248 -21.92 -9.56 -60.28
C PRO A 248 -23.44 -9.67 -60.27
N LEU A 249 -24.00 -10.64 -59.54
CA LEU A 249 -25.40 -10.98 -59.51
C LEU A 249 -26.26 -9.86 -58.90
N LEU A 250 -25.77 -9.13 -57.89
CA LEU A 250 -26.53 -8.02 -57.29
C LEU A 250 -26.64 -6.80 -58.23
N GLY A 251 -25.58 -6.53 -59.00
CA GLY A 251 -25.59 -5.46 -60.02
C GLY A 251 -26.53 -5.78 -61.19
N ILE A 252 -26.57 -7.04 -61.63
CA ILE A 252 -27.48 -7.49 -62.68
C ILE A 252 -28.94 -7.42 -62.21
N VAL A 253 -29.23 -7.84 -60.97
CA VAL A 253 -30.58 -7.72 -60.39
C VAL A 253 -31.00 -6.25 -60.29
N GLY A 254 -30.10 -5.36 -59.86
CA GLY A 254 -30.36 -3.93 -59.82
C GLY A 254 -30.67 -3.34 -61.19
N LEU A 255 -29.93 -3.71 -62.23
CA LEU A 255 -30.14 -3.22 -63.60
C LEU A 255 -31.47 -3.74 -64.19
N VAL A 256 -31.84 -4.99 -63.92
CA VAL A 256 -33.13 -5.56 -64.35
C VAL A 256 -34.30 -4.84 -63.68
N LEU A 257 -34.20 -4.53 -62.39
CA LEU A 257 -35.24 -3.77 -61.68
C LEU A 257 -35.37 -2.34 -62.22
N LEU A 258 -34.25 -1.69 -62.54
CA LEU A 258 -34.23 -0.34 -63.09
C LEU A 258 -34.86 -0.29 -64.49
N LEU A 259 -34.50 -1.23 -65.38
CA LEU A 259 -35.11 -1.34 -66.70
C LEU A 259 -36.59 -1.72 -66.63
N GLY A 260 -36.99 -2.61 -65.72
CA GLY A 260 -38.39 -2.95 -65.46
C GLY A 260 -39.21 -1.74 -65.01
N GLY A 261 -38.67 -0.91 -64.12
CA GLY A 261 -39.30 0.33 -63.67
C GLY A 261 -39.49 1.35 -64.79
N ILE A 262 -38.46 1.55 -65.63
CA ILE A 262 -38.55 2.42 -66.81
C ILE A 262 -39.61 1.90 -67.79
N GLY A 263 -39.64 0.59 -68.05
CA GLY A 263 -40.63 -0.04 -68.92
C GLY A 263 -42.07 0.15 -68.44
N LEU A 264 -42.33 -0.04 -67.14
CA LEU A 264 -43.64 0.22 -66.53
C LEU A 264 -44.03 1.70 -66.61
N GLY A 265 -43.06 2.61 -66.41
CA GLY A 265 -43.26 4.05 -66.57
C GLY A 265 -43.70 4.40 -67.99
N VAL A 266 -42.96 3.97 -68.99
CA VAL A 266 -43.30 4.20 -70.42
C VAL A 266 -44.64 3.57 -70.77
N TYR A 267 -44.91 2.33 -70.34
CA TYR A 267 -46.19 1.66 -70.55
C TYR A 267 -47.36 2.46 -69.96
N SER A 268 -47.22 2.97 -68.73
CA SER A 268 -48.27 3.76 -68.08
C SER A 268 -48.58 5.08 -68.78
N VAL A 269 -47.59 5.66 -69.47
CA VAL A 269 -47.76 6.90 -70.25
C VAL A 269 -48.37 6.61 -71.62
N TRP A 270 -48.00 5.50 -72.26
CA TRP A 270 -48.43 5.18 -73.61
C TRP A 270 -49.85 4.58 -73.67
N PHE A 271 -50.27 3.84 -72.65
CA PHE A 271 -51.59 3.20 -72.57
C PHE A 271 -52.63 3.96 -71.72
N ARG A 272 -52.37 5.23 -71.38
CA ARG A 272 -53.31 6.13 -70.69
C ARG A 272 -54.12 7.02 -71.65
N LYS A 273 -54.42 6.54 -72.85
CA LYS A 273 -55.38 7.13 -73.79
C LYS A 273 -56.58 6.22 -74.00
#